data_AF-A0A4R6R5W0-F1
#
_entry.id   AF-A0A4R6R5W0-F1
#
_cell.length_a   1.000
_cell.length_b   1.000
_cell.length_c   1.000
_cell.angle_alpha   90.00
_cell.angle_beta   90.00
_cell.angle_gamma   90.00
#
_symmetry.space_group_name_H-M   'P 1'
#
loop_
_entity.id
_entity.type
_entity.pdbx_description
1 polymer ?
#
loop_
_entity_poly.entity_id
_entity_poly.type
_entity_poly.pdbx_seq_one_letter_code
_entity_poly.pdbx_strand_id
1 'polypeptide(L)'
;MSAANPSPAARRFSRVRFAAAVLLGVYPIVTGLLYALAPLTAGWPVWQRTLILAPTMVAIMVWGLIPTIQHRLAGWLQVPVR
;
A
#
# COMPACT_ATOMS: atom_id res chain seq x y z
N MET A 1 36.42 16.37 -19.81
CA MET A 1 35.51 16.69 -18.69
C MET A 1 34.52 15.53 -18.55
N SER A 2 34.78 14.59 -17.62
CA SER A 2 33.87 13.46 -17.35
C SER A 2 32.62 13.95 -16.65
N ALA A 3 31.46 13.82 -17.32
CA ALA A 3 30.18 14.06 -16.70
C ALA A 3 29.92 12.95 -15.66
N ALA A 4 29.70 13.36 -14.41
CA ALA A 4 29.34 12.45 -13.32
C ALA A 4 28.05 11.70 -13.66
N ASN A 5 28.14 10.37 -13.81
CA ASN A 5 27.00 9.52 -14.05
C ASN A 5 26.15 9.47 -12.76
N PRO A 6 24.87 9.91 -12.77
CA PRO A 6 24.07 9.92 -11.55
C PRO A 6 23.88 8.50 -11.03
N SER A 7 24.31 8.27 -9.79
CA SER A 7 24.35 6.96 -9.15
C SER A 7 22.96 6.28 -9.13
N PRO A 8 22.84 4.99 -9.52
CA PRO A 8 21.57 4.24 -9.54
C PRO A 8 20.92 4.07 -8.14
N ALA A 9 21.65 4.38 -7.06
CA ALA A 9 21.15 4.36 -5.69
C ALA A 9 19.96 5.31 -5.46
N ALA A 10 19.96 6.52 -6.06
CA ALA A 10 18.91 7.51 -5.87
C ALA A 10 17.53 7.04 -6.38
N ARG A 11 17.51 6.27 -7.48
CA ARG A 11 16.28 5.67 -8.03
C ARG A 11 15.76 4.50 -7.19
N ARG A 12 16.66 3.73 -6.55
CA ARG A 12 16.31 2.58 -5.72
C ARG A 12 15.62 3.01 -4.43
N PHE A 13 16.05 4.11 -3.82
CA PHE A 13 15.42 4.68 -2.63
C PHE A 13 13.95 5.08 -2.86
N SER A 14 13.59 5.55 -4.07
CA SER A 14 12.19 5.86 -4.38
C SER A 14 11.29 4.61 -4.39
N ARG A 15 11.77 3.51 -5.00
CA ARG A 15 11.05 2.22 -5.03
C ARG A 15 10.94 1.59 -3.63
N VAL A 16 12.00 1.65 -2.83
CA VAL A 16 11.99 1.14 -1.45
C VAL A 16 11.08 1.97 -0.55
N ARG A 17 11.09 3.30 -0.66
CA ARG A 17 10.17 4.18 0.11
C ARG A 17 8.72 3.95 -0.28
N PHE A 18 8.45 3.77 -1.57
CA PHE A 18 7.12 3.40 -2.05
C PHE A 18 6.70 2.04 -1.48
N ALA A 19 7.55 1.01 -1.58
CA ALA A 19 7.27 -0.31 -1.03
C ALA A 19 7.05 -0.27 0.48
N ALA A 20 7.85 0.50 1.23
CA ALA A 20 7.68 0.68 2.66
C ALA A 20 6.37 1.40 3.02
N ALA A 21 5.96 2.41 2.24
CA ALA A 21 4.68 3.10 2.43
C ALA A 21 3.49 2.19 2.11
N VAL A 22 3.57 1.39 1.03
CA VAL A 22 2.61 0.33 0.71
C VAL A 22 2.53 -0.67 1.85
N LEU A 23 3.67 -1.15 2.35
CA LEU A 23 3.74 -2.13 3.43
C LEU A 23 3.15 -1.57 4.73
N LEU A 24 3.48 -0.33 5.08
CA LEU A 24 2.93 0.37 6.24
C LEU A 24 1.42 0.61 6.15
N GLY A 25 0.88 0.81 4.96
CA GLY A 25 -0.56 0.91 4.77
C GLY A 25 -1.25 -0.45 4.77
N VAL A 26 -0.66 -1.45 4.11
CA VAL A 26 -1.26 -2.77 3.97
C VAL A 26 -1.32 -3.50 5.30
N TYR A 27 -0.26 -3.43 6.11
CA TYR A 27 -0.14 -4.16 7.36
C TYR A 27 -1.30 -3.89 8.35
N PRO A 28 -1.63 -2.63 8.70
CA PRO A 28 -2.77 -2.35 9.57
C PRO A 28 -4.11 -2.70 8.91
N ILE A 29 -4.24 -2.61 7.58
CA ILE A 29 -5.45 -3.05 6.87
C ILE A 29 -5.63 -4.55 7.05
N VAL A 30 -4.60 -5.36 6.77
CA VAL A 30 -4.65 -6.83 6.92
C VAL A 30 -4.98 -7.19 8.35
N THR A 31 -4.25 -6.62 9.30
CA THR A 31 -4.42 -6.91 10.73
C THR A 31 -5.80 -6.50 11.22
N GLY A 32 -6.27 -5.30 10.88
CA GLY A 32 -7.60 -4.82 11.24
C GLY A 32 -8.71 -5.68 10.64
N LEU A 33 -8.58 -6.06 9.37
CA LEU A 33 -9.55 -6.91 8.69
C LEU A 33 -9.57 -8.34 9.28
N LEU A 34 -8.40 -8.89 9.63
CA LEU A 34 -8.32 -10.17 10.32
C LEU A 34 -8.99 -10.13 11.69
N TYR A 35 -8.76 -9.08 12.47
CA TYR A 35 -9.38 -8.90 13.78
C TYR A 35 -10.88 -8.63 13.71
N ALA A 36 -11.35 -7.89 12.70
CA ALA A 36 -12.77 -7.64 12.49
C ALA A 36 -13.51 -8.89 11.98
N LEU A 37 -12.89 -9.63 11.06
CA LEU A 37 -13.47 -10.86 10.52
C LEU A 37 -13.34 -12.05 11.48
N ALA A 38 -12.36 -12.07 12.38
CA ALA A 38 -12.19 -13.15 13.36
C ALA A 38 -13.45 -13.47 14.18
N PRO A 39 -14.12 -12.50 14.83
CA PRO A 39 -15.37 -12.77 15.53
C PRO A 39 -16.53 -13.07 14.58
N LEU A 40 -16.58 -12.42 13.39
CA LEU A 40 -17.67 -12.62 12.43
C LEU A 40 -17.65 -13.98 11.73
N THR A 41 -16.47 -14.57 11.55
CA THR A 41 -16.28 -15.84 10.84
C THR A 41 -15.91 -16.99 11.79
N ALA A 42 -16.15 -16.80 13.09
CA ALA A 42 -16.00 -17.85 14.09
C ALA A 42 -16.97 -19.01 13.76
N GLY A 43 -16.41 -20.18 13.43
CA GLY A 43 -17.16 -21.36 13.00
C GLY A 43 -17.31 -21.53 11.49
N TRP A 44 -16.86 -20.57 10.68
CA TRP A 44 -16.90 -20.69 9.21
C TRP A 44 -15.70 -21.49 8.69
N PRO A 45 -15.89 -22.35 7.68
CA PRO A 45 -14.78 -23.00 7.00
C PRO A 45 -13.90 -21.96 6.30
N VAL A 46 -12.59 -22.24 6.26
CA VAL A 46 -11.55 -21.31 5.79
C VAL A 46 -11.89 -20.70 4.42
N TRP A 47 -12.46 -21.48 3.50
CA TRP A 47 -12.80 -21.00 2.15
C TRP A 47 -13.80 -19.84 2.13
N GLN A 48 -14.83 -19.84 3.00
CA GLN A 48 -15.81 -18.74 3.06
C GLN A 48 -15.15 -17.47 3.60
N ARG A 49 -14.29 -17.63 4.61
CA ARG A 49 -13.54 -16.53 5.19
C ARG A 49 -12.59 -15.92 4.15
N THR A 50 -11.90 -16.74 3.36
CA THR A 50 -11.04 -16.27 2.26
C THR A 50 -11.84 -15.59 1.15
N LEU A 51 -13.04 -16.08 0.84
CA LEU A 51 -13.94 -15.53 -0.17
C LEU A 51 -14.41 -14.12 0.18
N ILE A 52 -14.55 -13.80 1.47
CA ILE A 52 -14.85 -12.44 1.94
C ILE A 52 -13.57 -11.61 2.06
N LEU A 53 -12.53 -12.19 2.66
CA LEU A 53 -11.29 -11.47 2.98
C LEU A 53 -10.61 -10.96 1.71
N ALA A 54 -10.52 -11.77 0.65
CA ALA A 54 -9.89 -11.40 -0.60
C ALA A 54 -10.52 -10.16 -1.29
N PRO A 55 -11.83 -10.13 -1.62
CA PRO A 55 -12.45 -8.98 -2.26
C PRO A 55 -12.46 -7.75 -1.35
N THR A 56 -12.65 -7.91 -0.04
CA THR A 56 -12.57 -6.79 0.89
C THR A 56 -11.16 -6.20 0.92
N MET A 57 -10.13 -7.03 0.94
CA MET A 57 -8.74 -6.58 0.90
C MET A 57 -8.43 -5.83 -0.40
N VAL A 58 -8.90 -6.34 -1.55
CA VAL A 58 -8.75 -5.66 -2.86
C VAL A 58 -9.49 -4.32 -2.88
N ALA A 59 -10.74 -4.28 -2.39
CA ALA A 59 -11.51 -3.04 -2.33
C ALA A 59 -10.80 -1.99 -1.47
N ILE A 60 -10.30 -2.37 -0.29
CA ILE A 60 -9.55 -1.46 0.60
C ILE A 60 -8.22 -1.04 -0.04
N MET A 61 -7.52 -1.93 -0.76
CA MET A 61 -6.31 -1.53 -1.48
C MET A 61 -6.61 -0.50 -2.58
N VAL A 62 -7.64 -0.73 -3.37
CA VAL A 62 -8.01 0.14 -4.50
C VAL A 62 -8.55 1.50 -4.02
N TRP A 63 -9.40 1.50 -3.00
CA TRP A 63 -10.06 2.71 -2.48
C TRP A 63 -9.35 3.37 -1.30
N GLY A 64 -8.44 2.68 -0.62
CA GLY A 64 -7.71 3.18 0.54
C GLY A 64 -6.22 3.37 0.24
N LEU A 65 -5.54 2.29 -0.17
CA LEU A 65 -4.07 2.33 -0.30
C LEU A 65 -3.62 3.17 -1.50
N ILE A 66 -4.22 2.96 -2.67
CA ILE A 66 -3.91 3.74 -3.89
C ILE A 66 -4.10 5.25 -3.66
N PRO A 67 -5.27 5.74 -3.19
CA PRO A 67 -5.44 7.17 -2.95
C PRO A 67 -4.59 7.68 -1.80
N THR A 68 -4.34 6.92 -0.73
CA THR A 68 -3.49 7.41 0.38
C THR A 68 -2.04 7.60 -0.05
N ILE A 69 -1.50 6.68 -0.87
CA ILE A 69 -0.15 6.80 -1.42
C ILE A 69 -0.11 7.92 -2.46
N GLN A 70 -1.10 7.98 -3.35
CA GLN A 70 -1.21 9.06 -4.33
C GLN A 70 -1.35 10.42 -3.64
N HIS A 71 -2.12 10.55 -2.57
CA HIS A 71 -2.33 11.82 -1.85
C HIS A 71 -1.12 12.23 -0.99
N ARG A 72 -0.38 11.26 -0.43
CA ARG A 72 0.86 11.52 0.31
C ARG A 72 2.03 11.90 -0.60
N LEU A 73 2.08 11.37 -1.83
CA LEU A 73 3.11 11.70 -2.83
C LEU A 73 2.70 12.83 -3.79
N ALA A 74 1.40 13.09 -4.01
CA ALA A 74 0.93 14.19 -4.86
C ALA A 74 1.29 15.55 -4.26
N GLY A 75 1.25 15.70 -2.94
CA GLY A 75 1.76 16.90 -2.26
C GLY A 75 3.26 17.15 -2.49
N TRP A 76 4.03 16.13 -2.90
CA TRP A 76 5.45 16.26 -3.26
C TRP A 76 5.67 16.48 -4.77
N LEU A 77 4.69 16.16 -5.63
CA LEU A 77 4.80 16.29 -7.09
C LEU A 77 4.13 17.56 -7.64
N GLN A 78 3.29 18.25 -6.87
CA GLN A 78 2.86 19.61 -7.17
C GLN A 78 3.98 20.61 -6.86
N VAL A 79 5.11 20.47 -7.57
CA VAL A 79 5.95 21.64 -7.85
C VAL A 79 5.26 22.31 -9.03
N PRO A 80 4.57 23.45 -8.85
CA PRO A 80 4.06 24.19 -9.98
C PRO A 80 5.26 24.61 -10.81
N VAL A 81 5.41 24.01 -12.00
CA VAL A 81 6.32 24.52 -13.03
C VAL A 81 5.76 25.88 -13.43
N ARG A 82 6.40 26.93 -12.93
CA ARG A 82 6.14 28.33 -13.26
C ARG A 82 7.06 28.74 -14.39
#